data_AF-A0A7Y3K2P0-F1
#
_entry.id   AF-A0A7Y3K2P0-F1
#
_cell.length_a   1.000
_cell.length_b   1.000
_cell.length_c   1.000
_cell.angle_alpha   90.00
_cell.angle_beta   90.00
_cell.angle_gamma   90.00
#
_symmetry.space_group_name_H-M   'P 1'
#
loop_
_entity.id
_entity.type
_entity.pdbx_description
1 polymer ?
#
loop_
_entity_poly.entity_id
_entity_poly.type
_entity_poly.pdbx_seq_one_letter_code
_entity_poly.pdbx_strand_id
1 'polypeptide(L)'
;MTPPIGKDAAAAAAAPATVPGPCVSSPVLTSPVAPGAPEPTLSKAPTQTIKQDDAKVSHGRGPWPDTRGYLSEALRRQVLALARDGGFDLMGIALPGPIAHPKQYSRMIAGGGHGQMQYLADTMRQRLDSRAAFPWAKSIICLGVSYYCPEGGAEAGVECLPASETHAAGTRQRAVSPVARYAWGRDYHRVLKGLMTRLVRAMGELLQNDFLARVCVDTAPLHERDLAHAAGLGWIGKNTLLVNPRHGSWFVLGEIITDLPLEPNVPERDHCGTCTRCIDACPTQALTPYKLDALKCISYQTLENRGAIPTPLHGAMQQAGYLVGCDICQDVCPYNRRSLVSRDEGFRAG
;
A
#
# COMPACT_ATOMS: atom_id res chain seq x y z
N MET A 1 26.99 62.24 -25.03
CA MET A 1 26.75 62.27 -26.49
C MET A 1 25.80 61.14 -26.85
N THR A 2 24.49 61.39 -26.77
CA THR A 2 23.44 60.75 -27.61
C THR A 2 23.59 61.34 -29.04
N PRO A 3 23.18 60.68 -30.15
CA PRO A 3 21.82 60.12 -30.44
C PRO A 3 21.86 58.91 -31.44
N PRO A 4 20.82 58.56 -32.26
CA PRO A 4 19.38 58.83 -32.19
C PRO A 4 18.46 57.58 -32.20
N ILE A 5 17.18 57.85 -31.93
CA ILE A 5 15.99 57.01 -31.99
C ILE A 5 15.30 57.17 -33.36
N GLY A 6 14.64 56.10 -33.84
CA GLY A 6 13.51 56.11 -34.79
C GLY A 6 13.54 54.87 -35.71
N LYS A 7 12.44 54.21 -36.10
CA LYS A 7 10.99 54.30 -35.88
C LYS A 7 10.40 52.95 -36.34
N ASP A 8 9.33 52.53 -35.66
CA ASP A 8 8.17 51.71 -36.08
C ASP A 8 8.23 50.80 -37.32
N ALA A 9 7.89 49.51 -37.15
CA ALA A 9 6.92 48.81 -38.01
C ALA A 9 6.45 47.46 -37.41
N ALA A 10 5.15 47.41 -37.12
CA ALA A 10 4.18 46.33 -37.32
C ALA A 10 4.42 44.90 -36.78
N ALA A 11 3.44 44.49 -35.96
CA ALA A 11 3.17 43.14 -35.50
C ALA A 11 2.84 42.16 -36.64
N ALA A 12 3.29 40.92 -36.49
CA ALA A 12 2.69 39.76 -37.15
C ALA A 12 2.69 38.58 -36.16
N ALA A 13 1.48 38.17 -35.78
CA ALA A 13 1.21 37.02 -34.93
C ALA A 13 1.55 35.71 -35.69
N ALA A 14 2.40 34.88 -35.09
CA ALA A 14 2.68 33.53 -35.57
C ALA A 14 1.73 32.53 -34.88
N ALA A 15 0.86 31.90 -35.67
CA ALA A 15 0.01 30.80 -35.26
C ALA A 15 0.85 29.52 -35.01
N PRO A 16 0.49 28.68 -34.02
CA PRO A 16 1.18 27.41 -33.78
C PRO A 16 0.77 26.35 -34.81
N ALA A 17 1.79 25.72 -35.39
CA ALA A 17 1.69 24.65 -36.37
C ALA A 17 1.01 23.40 -35.78
N THR A 18 -0.04 22.95 -36.46
CA THR A 18 -0.72 21.66 -36.26
C THR A 18 0.16 20.51 -36.77
N VAL A 19 0.52 19.59 -35.88
CA VAL A 19 1.17 18.31 -36.23
C VAL A 19 0.09 17.23 -36.42
N PRO A 20 0.08 16.48 -37.54
CA PRO A 20 -0.94 15.48 -37.81
C PRO A 20 -0.73 14.20 -36.98
N GLY A 21 -1.81 13.69 -36.39
CA GLY A 21 -1.81 12.44 -35.64
C GLY A 21 -1.71 11.20 -36.54
N PRO A 22 -1.09 10.10 -36.10
CA PRO A 22 -1.06 8.87 -36.86
C PRO A 22 -2.39 8.12 -36.71
N CYS A 23 -3.14 8.05 -37.81
CA CYS A 23 -4.15 7.02 -38.07
C CYS A 23 -3.48 5.65 -38.12
N VAL A 24 -3.83 4.76 -37.19
CA VAL A 24 -3.59 3.33 -37.33
C VAL A 24 -4.91 2.62 -37.06
N SER A 25 -5.60 2.31 -38.16
CA SER A 25 -6.74 1.41 -38.24
C SER A 25 -6.23 -0.03 -38.12
N SER A 26 -6.48 -0.68 -36.97
CA SER A 26 -6.32 -2.13 -36.81
C SER A 26 -7.62 -2.85 -37.17
N PRO A 27 -7.57 -3.95 -37.92
CA PRO A 27 -8.76 -4.68 -38.36
C PRO A 27 -9.42 -5.42 -37.18
N VAL A 28 -10.74 -5.30 -37.13
CA VAL A 28 -11.61 -6.08 -36.24
C VAL A 28 -11.56 -7.53 -36.70
N LEU A 29 -10.85 -8.39 -35.97
CA LEU A 29 -10.98 -9.84 -36.06
C LEU A 29 -12.23 -10.25 -35.28
N THR A 30 -13.36 -10.36 -35.98
CA THR A 30 -14.54 -11.06 -35.49
C THR A 30 -14.27 -12.57 -35.54
N SER A 31 -14.06 -13.19 -34.39
CA SER A 31 -14.14 -14.64 -34.24
C SER A 31 -15.48 -15.00 -33.59
N PRO A 32 -16.22 -16.01 -34.09
CA PRO A 32 -17.58 -16.29 -33.64
C PRO A 32 -17.57 -16.93 -32.25
N VAL A 33 -18.33 -16.33 -31.32
CA VAL A 33 -18.61 -16.91 -30.00
C VAL A 33 -19.63 -18.03 -30.18
N ALA A 34 -19.23 -19.26 -29.85
CA ALA A 34 -20.13 -20.40 -29.78
C ALA A 34 -21.16 -20.20 -28.63
N PRO A 35 -22.46 -20.43 -28.84
CA PRO A 35 -23.46 -20.30 -27.79
C PRO A 35 -23.48 -21.58 -26.94
N GLY A 36 -23.35 -21.44 -25.61
CA GLY A 36 -23.63 -22.58 -24.70
C GLY A 36 -22.74 -22.74 -23.46
N ALA A 37 -22.13 -21.70 -22.89
CA ALA A 37 -21.54 -21.79 -21.56
C ALA A 37 -22.59 -21.44 -20.49
N PRO A 38 -22.86 -22.30 -19.49
CA PRO A 38 -23.82 -21.99 -18.43
C PRO A 38 -23.32 -20.82 -17.57
N GLU A 39 -24.22 -19.92 -17.19
CA GLU A 39 -23.96 -18.89 -16.18
C GLU A 39 -23.38 -19.54 -14.92
N PRO A 40 -22.26 -19.02 -14.36
CA PRO A 40 -21.75 -19.53 -13.10
C PRO A 40 -22.74 -19.17 -12.00
N THR A 41 -23.50 -20.17 -11.57
CA THR A 41 -24.36 -20.09 -10.39
C THR A 41 -23.47 -19.79 -9.18
N LEU A 42 -23.66 -18.60 -8.60
CA LEU A 42 -23.07 -18.20 -7.33
C LEU A 42 -23.59 -19.13 -6.24
N SER A 43 -22.88 -20.23 -6.02
CA SER A 43 -23.07 -21.08 -4.86
C SER A 43 -22.84 -20.23 -3.61
N LYS A 44 -23.82 -20.24 -2.69
CA LYS A 44 -23.73 -19.55 -1.40
C LYS A 44 -22.56 -20.16 -0.62
N ALA A 45 -21.42 -19.48 -0.64
CA ALA A 45 -20.29 -19.83 0.20
C ALA A 45 -20.69 -19.72 1.68
N PRO A 46 -20.25 -20.66 2.54
CA PRO A 46 -20.56 -20.64 3.96
C PRO A 46 -19.95 -19.38 4.58
N THR A 47 -20.80 -18.58 5.24
CA THR A 47 -20.41 -17.40 6.02
C THR A 47 -19.47 -17.83 7.14
N GLN A 48 -18.16 -17.77 6.92
CA GLN A 48 -17.22 -17.83 8.03
C GLN A 48 -17.40 -16.55 8.85
N THR A 49 -18.02 -16.70 10.01
CA THR A 49 -18.15 -15.64 11.02
C THR A 49 -16.76 -15.30 11.52
N ILE A 50 -16.13 -14.27 10.93
CA ILE A 50 -14.95 -13.62 11.50
C ILE A 50 -15.36 -13.19 12.90
N LYS A 51 -14.65 -13.66 13.94
CA LYS A 51 -14.85 -13.17 15.31
C LYS A 51 -14.54 -11.66 15.33
N GLN A 52 -15.60 -10.86 15.29
CA GLN A 52 -15.56 -9.40 15.36
C GLN A 52 -15.45 -9.00 16.84
N ASP A 53 -14.24 -8.91 17.36
CA ASP A 53 -14.02 -8.29 18.67
C ASP A 53 -14.01 -6.76 18.53
N ASP A 54 -15.16 -6.18 18.18
CA ASP A 54 -15.31 -4.72 18.12
C ASP A 54 -15.06 -4.14 19.52
N ALA A 55 -14.05 -3.27 19.65
CA ALA A 55 -13.76 -2.63 20.92
C ALA A 55 -14.75 -1.47 21.10
N LYS A 56 -15.83 -1.70 21.86
CA LYS A 56 -16.65 -0.60 22.34
C LYS A 56 -15.85 0.18 23.38
N VAL A 57 -15.43 1.40 23.04
CA VAL A 57 -14.78 2.30 23.99
C VAL A 57 -15.88 3.09 24.69
N SER A 58 -16.26 2.65 25.89
CA SER A 58 -17.32 3.27 26.68
C SER A 58 -16.77 4.11 27.83
N HIS A 59 -17.04 5.41 27.82
CA HIS A 59 -16.90 6.35 28.94
C HIS A 59 -18.27 6.80 29.52
N GLY A 60 -19.37 6.20 29.08
CA GLY A 60 -20.67 6.26 29.76
C GLY A 60 -21.53 7.49 29.43
N ARG A 61 -21.60 7.93 28.17
CA ARG A 61 -22.61 8.90 27.70
C ARG A 61 -23.09 8.61 26.26
N GLY A 62 -24.30 9.11 25.96
CA GLY A 62 -25.15 8.71 24.82
C GLY A 62 -24.72 9.18 23.41
N PRO A 63 -25.57 8.97 22.39
CA PRO A 63 -25.20 9.16 20.98
C PRO A 63 -24.74 10.58 20.65
N TRP A 64 -23.79 10.66 19.71
CA TRP A 64 -23.17 11.90 19.24
C TRP A 64 -24.22 12.92 18.76
N PRO A 65 -24.19 14.18 19.25
CA PRO A 65 -25.08 15.21 18.73
C PRO A 65 -24.80 15.44 17.24
N ASP A 66 -25.86 15.50 16.43
CA ASP A 66 -25.82 15.82 15.01
C ASP A 66 -25.21 17.22 14.83
N THR A 67 -23.90 17.23 14.58
CA THR A 67 -23.09 18.45 14.62
C THR A 67 -22.47 18.66 13.26
N ARG A 68 -23.06 19.62 12.55
CA ARG A 68 -22.72 20.08 11.20
C ARG A 68 -21.21 20.29 11.02
N GLY A 69 -20.73 20.10 9.78
CA GLY A 69 -19.33 19.86 9.37
C GLY A 69 -18.20 20.82 9.81
N TYR A 70 -18.46 21.84 10.62
CA TYR A 70 -17.38 22.59 11.28
C TYR A 70 -16.76 21.78 12.44
N LEU A 71 -17.57 20.95 13.10
CA LEU A 71 -17.11 20.09 14.20
C LEU A 71 -16.35 18.85 13.70
N SER A 72 -16.67 18.32 12.50
CA SER A 72 -15.95 17.18 11.90
C SER A 72 -14.51 17.54 11.52
N GLU A 73 -14.28 18.72 10.95
CA GLU A 73 -12.94 19.17 10.53
C GLU A 73 -12.07 19.58 11.74
N ALA A 74 -12.63 20.23 12.76
CA ALA A 74 -11.91 20.50 14.00
C ALA A 74 -11.53 19.21 14.74
N LEU A 75 -12.46 18.26 14.85
CA LEU A 75 -12.22 16.96 15.46
C LEU A 75 -11.15 16.17 14.69
N ARG A 76 -11.24 16.13 13.36
CA ARG A 76 -10.23 15.53 12.49
C ARG A 76 -8.84 16.07 12.82
N ARG A 77 -8.66 17.38 12.90
CA ARG A 77 -7.35 17.98 13.23
C ARG A 77 -6.82 17.50 14.59
N GLN A 78 -7.68 17.42 15.60
CA GLN A 78 -7.28 16.94 16.92
C GLN A 78 -6.91 15.44 16.91
N VAL A 79 -7.69 14.60 16.22
CA VAL A 79 -7.39 13.17 16.06
C VAL A 79 -6.06 12.94 15.35
N LEU A 80 -5.80 13.68 14.26
CA LEU A 80 -4.52 13.57 13.55
C LEU A 80 -3.36 14.14 14.38
N ALA A 81 -3.57 15.17 15.20
CA ALA A 81 -2.56 15.63 16.15
C ALA A 81 -2.22 14.56 17.19
N LEU A 82 -3.23 13.93 17.81
CA LEU A 82 -3.04 12.81 18.74
C LEU A 82 -2.31 11.64 18.08
N ALA A 83 -2.60 11.33 16.82
CA ALA A 83 -1.89 10.28 16.08
C ALA A 83 -0.40 10.63 15.89
N ARG A 84 -0.09 11.87 15.50
CA ARG A 84 1.29 12.33 15.37
C ARG A 84 2.06 12.20 16.68
N ASP A 85 1.47 12.67 17.76
CA ASP A 85 2.06 12.63 19.10
C ASP A 85 2.15 11.19 19.63
N GLY A 86 1.23 10.32 19.20
CA GLY A 86 1.20 8.89 19.49
C GLY A 86 2.25 8.07 18.74
N GLY A 87 3.08 8.69 17.89
CA GLY A 87 4.22 8.03 17.23
C GLY A 87 3.95 7.57 15.80
N PHE A 88 2.85 7.97 15.17
CA PHE A 88 2.59 7.69 13.76
C PHE A 88 3.35 8.67 12.85
N ASP A 89 3.95 8.16 11.78
CA ASP A 89 4.70 8.95 10.80
C ASP A 89 3.79 9.46 9.68
N LEU A 90 2.80 8.64 9.30
CA LEU A 90 1.78 8.97 8.32
C LEU A 90 0.40 8.85 8.95
N MET A 91 -0.52 9.73 8.55
CA MET A 91 -1.88 9.78 9.06
C MET A 91 -2.82 10.46 8.07
N GLY A 92 -4.03 9.95 7.93
CA GLY A 92 -5.05 10.51 7.07
C GLY A 92 -6.39 9.83 7.28
N ILE A 93 -7.46 10.44 6.75
CA ILE A 93 -8.82 9.94 6.88
C ILE A 93 -9.35 9.52 5.51
N ALA A 94 -9.90 8.32 5.41
CA ALA A 94 -10.68 7.85 4.27
C ALA A 94 -12.14 7.61 4.68
N LEU A 95 -13.03 7.57 3.69
CA LEU A 95 -14.41 7.11 3.89
C LEU A 95 -14.51 5.59 3.64
N PRO A 96 -15.37 4.87 4.37
CA PRO A 96 -15.75 3.50 4.02
C PRO A 96 -16.41 3.46 2.64
N GLY A 97 -16.09 2.44 1.84
CA GLY A 97 -16.59 2.36 0.47
C GLY A 97 -15.90 1.31 -0.39
N PRO A 98 -16.22 1.29 -1.69
CA PRO A 98 -15.62 0.37 -2.64
C PRO A 98 -14.15 0.71 -2.90
N ILE A 99 -13.36 -0.32 -3.20
CA ILE A 99 -11.97 -0.13 -3.66
C ILE A 99 -11.92 0.56 -5.04
N ALA A 100 -10.76 1.10 -5.41
CA ALA A 100 -10.62 1.86 -6.66
C ALA A 100 -10.80 0.99 -7.92
N HIS A 101 -10.42 -0.29 -7.83
CA HIS A 101 -10.32 -1.19 -8.97
C HIS A 101 -11.03 -2.55 -8.74
N PRO A 102 -12.35 -2.56 -8.47
CA PRO A 102 -13.07 -3.76 -8.06
C PRO A 102 -13.07 -4.85 -9.15
N LYS A 103 -13.19 -4.46 -10.43
CA LYS A 103 -13.19 -5.39 -11.56
C LYS A 103 -11.84 -6.10 -11.74
N GLN A 104 -10.74 -5.42 -11.47
CA GLN A 104 -9.39 -5.96 -11.54
C GLN A 104 -9.19 -6.99 -10.43
N TYR A 105 -9.58 -6.65 -9.20
CA TYR A 105 -9.53 -7.55 -8.06
C TYR A 105 -10.36 -8.82 -8.29
N SER A 106 -11.63 -8.69 -8.71
CA SER A 106 -12.49 -9.84 -9.00
C SER A 106 -11.90 -10.75 -10.10
N ARG A 107 -11.30 -10.17 -11.15
CA ARG A 107 -10.64 -10.97 -12.20
C ARG A 107 -9.40 -11.70 -11.68
N MET A 108 -8.61 -11.06 -10.81
CA MET A 108 -7.45 -11.71 -10.18
C MET A 108 -7.90 -12.91 -9.34
N ILE A 109 -8.97 -12.76 -8.53
CA ILE A 109 -9.52 -13.85 -7.73
C ILE A 109 -10.03 -14.98 -8.62
N ALA A 110 -10.89 -14.66 -9.60
CA ALA A 110 -11.47 -15.66 -10.51
C ALA A 110 -10.40 -16.40 -11.35
N GLY A 111 -9.31 -15.72 -11.69
CA GLY A 111 -8.18 -16.30 -12.43
C GLY A 111 -7.16 -17.04 -11.55
N GLY A 112 -7.40 -17.23 -10.25
CA GLY A 112 -6.47 -17.93 -9.35
C GLY A 112 -5.20 -17.13 -9.02
N GLY A 113 -5.16 -15.83 -9.31
CA GLY A 113 -3.99 -14.97 -9.07
C GLY A 113 -3.66 -14.73 -7.59
N HIS A 114 -4.54 -15.18 -6.67
CA HIS A 114 -4.29 -15.17 -5.23
C HIS A 114 -3.45 -16.38 -4.76
N GLY A 115 -3.18 -17.35 -5.64
CA GLY A 115 -2.44 -18.56 -5.28
C GLY A 115 -3.09 -19.30 -4.13
N GLN A 116 -2.32 -19.61 -3.08
CA GLN A 116 -2.80 -20.35 -1.91
C GLN A 116 -3.40 -19.44 -0.82
N MET A 117 -3.46 -18.13 -1.03
CA MET A 117 -4.08 -17.18 -0.10
C MET A 117 -5.61 -17.22 -0.21
N GLN A 118 -6.22 -18.36 0.12
CA GLN A 118 -7.66 -18.62 -0.04
C GLN A 118 -8.53 -17.60 0.71
N TYR A 119 -8.03 -17.05 1.81
CA TYR A 119 -8.70 -15.99 2.57
C TYR A 119 -9.01 -14.75 1.71
N LEU A 120 -8.26 -14.47 0.63
CA LEU A 120 -8.53 -13.36 -0.29
C LEU A 120 -9.81 -13.59 -1.11
N ALA A 121 -10.09 -14.85 -1.46
CA ALA A 121 -11.32 -15.24 -2.15
C ALA A 121 -12.49 -15.33 -1.18
N ASP A 122 -12.28 -15.95 0.00
CA ASP A 122 -13.32 -16.16 1.01
C ASP A 122 -13.87 -14.82 1.56
N THR A 123 -13.02 -13.80 1.63
CA THR A 123 -13.38 -12.45 2.12
C THR A 123 -13.55 -11.42 1.00
N MET A 124 -13.76 -11.87 -0.25
CA MET A 124 -13.83 -10.98 -1.42
C MET A 124 -14.88 -9.88 -1.26
N ARG A 125 -16.07 -10.18 -0.73
CA ARG A 125 -17.15 -9.20 -0.55
C ARG A 125 -16.72 -8.03 0.34
N GLN A 126 -16.06 -8.34 1.46
CA GLN A 126 -15.55 -7.38 2.42
C GLN A 126 -14.39 -6.56 1.85
N ARG A 127 -13.49 -7.21 1.09
CA ARG A 127 -12.34 -6.55 0.47
C ARG A 127 -12.72 -5.64 -0.70
N LEU A 128 -13.81 -5.93 -1.40
CA LEU A 128 -14.32 -5.08 -2.48
C LEU A 128 -15.00 -3.81 -1.96
N ASP A 129 -15.59 -3.86 -0.77
CA ASP A 129 -16.26 -2.72 -0.13
C ASP A 129 -16.19 -2.83 1.39
N SER A 130 -15.45 -1.90 2.02
CA SER A 130 -15.22 -1.93 3.47
C SER A 130 -16.52 -1.78 4.28
N ARG A 131 -17.59 -1.24 3.71
CA ARG A 131 -18.92 -1.18 4.34
C ARG A 131 -19.55 -2.55 4.53
N ALA A 132 -19.14 -3.56 3.74
CA ALA A 132 -19.61 -4.92 3.93
C ALA A 132 -18.96 -5.60 5.16
N ALA A 133 -17.75 -5.18 5.53
CA ALA A 133 -17.08 -5.63 6.75
C ALA A 133 -17.55 -4.85 7.98
N PHE A 134 -17.73 -3.53 7.83
CA PHE A 134 -18.04 -2.60 8.92
C PHE A 134 -19.19 -1.66 8.54
N PRO A 135 -20.45 -2.11 8.54
CA PRO A 135 -21.60 -1.30 8.12
C PRO A 135 -21.84 -0.06 9.00
N TRP A 136 -21.36 -0.07 10.23
CA TRP A 136 -21.49 1.03 11.20
C TRP A 136 -20.45 2.13 11.01
N ALA A 137 -19.41 1.91 10.20
CA ALA A 137 -18.31 2.84 10.03
C ALA A 137 -18.76 4.11 9.32
N LYS A 138 -18.31 5.27 9.82
CA LYS A 138 -18.48 6.57 9.17
C LYS A 138 -17.17 7.12 8.61
N SER A 139 -16.04 6.79 9.22
CA SER A 139 -14.71 7.14 8.72
C SER A 139 -13.67 6.06 9.07
N ILE A 140 -12.52 6.13 8.39
CA ILE A 140 -11.39 5.22 8.57
C ILE A 140 -10.14 6.07 8.75
N ILE A 141 -9.49 5.96 9.91
CA ILE A 141 -8.21 6.62 10.19
C ILE A 141 -7.11 5.68 9.71
N CYS A 142 -6.44 6.06 8.62
CA CYS A 142 -5.31 5.32 8.06
C CYS A 142 -4.01 5.86 8.64
N LEU A 143 -3.15 4.97 9.10
CA LEU A 143 -1.93 5.28 9.85
C LEU A 143 -0.74 4.54 9.23
N GLY A 144 0.45 5.13 9.35
CA GLY A 144 1.68 4.50 8.91
C GLY A 144 2.84 4.75 9.87
N VAL A 145 3.66 3.73 10.07
CA VAL A 145 4.89 3.78 10.87
C VAL A 145 6.04 3.27 10.03
N SER A 146 7.12 4.05 9.96
CA SER A 146 8.33 3.66 9.26
C SER A 146 9.01 2.49 9.96
N TYR A 147 9.42 1.49 9.19
CA TYR A 147 10.30 0.41 9.64
C TYR A 147 11.69 0.51 9.01
N TYR A 148 12.00 1.61 8.31
CA TYR A 148 13.30 1.76 7.65
C TYR A 148 14.43 1.88 8.68
N CYS A 149 15.33 0.88 8.68
CA CYS A 149 16.58 0.91 9.43
C CYS A 149 17.79 0.93 8.46
N PRO A 150 18.61 2.00 8.42
CA PRO A 150 19.73 2.10 7.49
C PRO A 150 20.87 1.10 7.80
N GLU A 151 21.03 0.68 9.06
CA GLU A 151 22.23 -0.02 9.57
C GLU A 151 22.10 -1.56 9.68
N GLY A 152 20.89 -2.14 9.58
CA GLY A 152 20.66 -3.56 9.85
C GLY A 152 21.06 -4.58 8.76
N GLY A 153 21.87 -4.20 7.77
CA GLY A 153 22.24 -5.08 6.64
C GLY A 153 23.69 -5.55 6.59
N ALA A 154 24.58 -5.03 7.44
CA ALA A 154 26.01 -5.37 7.38
C ALA A 154 26.76 -5.39 8.72
N GLU A 155 26.21 -4.80 9.79
CA GLU A 155 26.90 -4.72 11.10
C GLU A 155 26.27 -5.65 12.16
N ALA A 156 25.02 -6.11 11.97
CA ALA A 156 24.44 -7.19 12.77
C ALA A 156 24.83 -8.53 12.10
N GLY A 157 25.78 -9.24 12.70
CA GLY A 157 26.47 -10.43 12.18
C GLY A 157 25.59 -11.60 11.77
N VAL A 158 24.90 -11.48 10.64
CA VAL A 158 24.48 -12.61 9.83
C VAL A 158 25.62 -12.84 8.82
N GLU A 159 26.54 -13.76 9.17
CA GLU A 159 27.35 -14.44 8.17
C GLU A 159 26.37 -15.12 7.19
N CYS A 160 26.09 -14.47 6.06
CA CYS A 160 25.57 -15.18 4.92
C CYS A 160 26.59 -16.26 4.57
N LEU A 161 26.14 -17.51 4.58
CA LEU A 161 26.91 -18.69 4.19
C LEU A 161 27.80 -18.34 2.98
N PRO A 162 29.09 -18.71 2.99
CA PRO A 162 30.01 -18.30 1.94
C PRO A 162 29.46 -18.79 0.60
N ALA A 163 29.14 -17.85 -0.28
CA ALA A 163 29.08 -18.14 -1.70
C ALA A 163 30.46 -18.68 -2.04
N SER A 164 30.50 -19.98 -2.36
CA SER A 164 31.72 -20.70 -2.71
C SER A 164 32.60 -19.84 -3.59
N GLU A 165 33.86 -19.71 -3.19
CA GLU A 165 34.90 -18.94 -3.83
C GLU A 165 34.85 -19.10 -5.36
N THR A 166 34.56 -18.01 -6.05
CA THR A 166 35.24 -17.52 -7.25
C THR A 166 34.42 -16.36 -7.79
N HIS A 167 35.01 -15.17 -7.83
CA HIS A 167 35.04 -14.28 -9.00
C HIS A 167 35.56 -12.89 -8.59
N ALA A 168 36.83 -12.68 -8.95
CA ALA A 168 37.49 -11.43 -9.34
C ALA A 168 36.97 -10.08 -8.81
N ALA A 169 37.83 -9.44 -8.02
CA ALA A 169 38.15 -8.01 -8.02
C ALA A 169 37.00 -6.99 -8.18
N GLY A 170 36.65 -6.31 -7.08
CA GLY A 170 36.48 -4.85 -7.11
C GLY A 170 35.12 -4.26 -6.72
N THR A 171 34.05 -5.06 -6.55
CA THR A 171 32.77 -4.53 -6.08
C THR A 171 32.42 -5.12 -4.73
N ARG A 172 32.40 -4.30 -3.67
CA ARG A 172 31.76 -4.67 -2.39
C ARG A 172 30.27 -4.91 -2.69
N GLN A 173 29.89 -6.15 -3.00
CA GLN A 173 28.48 -6.54 -3.03
C GLN A 173 27.94 -6.26 -1.64
N ARG A 174 27.01 -5.31 -1.54
CA ARG A 174 26.26 -5.05 -0.32
C ARG A 174 25.59 -6.38 0.04
N ALA A 175 26.00 -7.00 1.15
CA ALA A 175 25.37 -8.22 1.62
C ALA A 175 23.88 -7.92 1.77
N VAL A 176 23.06 -8.58 0.96
CA VAL A 176 21.61 -8.50 1.08
C VAL A 176 21.26 -9.35 2.29
N SER A 177 20.63 -8.76 3.30
CA SER A 177 20.05 -9.56 4.38
C SER A 177 19.08 -10.56 3.73
N PRO A 178 19.15 -11.85 4.07
CA PRO A 178 18.24 -12.84 3.50
C PRO A 178 16.78 -12.62 3.95
N VAL A 179 16.52 -11.68 4.86
CA VAL A 179 15.21 -11.34 5.38
C VAL A 179 14.86 -9.92 4.96
N ALA A 180 13.67 -9.73 4.37
CA ALA A 180 13.14 -8.42 4.05
C ALA A 180 13.00 -7.54 5.30
N ARG A 181 13.26 -6.24 5.15
CA ARG A 181 13.36 -5.26 6.24
C ARG A 181 12.12 -5.17 7.11
N TYR A 182 10.93 -5.37 6.54
CA TYR A 182 9.67 -5.31 7.31
C TYR A 182 9.56 -6.45 8.34
N ALA A 183 10.31 -7.54 8.16
CA ALA A 183 10.34 -8.70 9.03
C ALA A 183 11.52 -8.66 10.03
N TRP A 184 12.25 -7.54 10.11
CA TRP A 184 13.28 -7.35 11.12
C TRP A 184 12.68 -6.97 12.47
N GLY A 185 13.33 -7.41 13.54
CA GLY A 185 12.94 -7.05 14.91
C GLY A 185 11.62 -7.67 15.35
N ARG A 186 10.81 -6.89 16.05
CA ARG A 186 9.51 -7.30 16.59
C ARG A 186 8.45 -7.32 15.49
N ASP A 187 7.56 -8.29 15.60
CA ASP A 187 6.35 -8.36 14.77
C ASP A 187 5.58 -7.04 14.74
N TYR A 188 5.52 -6.43 13.56
CA TYR A 188 4.90 -5.13 13.33
C TYR A 188 3.43 -5.12 13.75
N HIS A 189 2.72 -6.25 13.67
CA HIS A 189 1.34 -6.36 14.10
C HIS A 189 1.18 -5.99 15.57
N ARG A 190 2.11 -6.44 16.42
CA ARG A 190 2.08 -6.15 17.87
C ARG A 190 2.40 -4.69 18.14
N VAL A 191 3.38 -4.14 17.44
CA VAL A 191 3.79 -2.73 17.55
C VAL A 191 2.62 -1.81 17.17
N LEU A 192 2.04 -2.01 15.98
CA LEU A 192 0.95 -1.17 15.47
C LEU A 192 -0.32 -1.31 16.33
N LYS A 193 -0.73 -2.53 16.68
CA LYS A 193 -1.90 -2.72 17.56
C LYS A 193 -1.73 -2.01 18.89
N GLY A 194 -0.52 -2.04 19.47
CA GLY A 194 -0.20 -1.32 20.70
C GLY A 194 -0.32 0.20 20.55
N LEU A 195 0.26 0.78 19.50
CA LEU A 195 0.17 2.22 19.20
C LEU A 195 -1.27 2.65 18.95
N MET A 196 -2.01 1.90 18.13
CA MET A 196 -3.38 2.23 17.73
C MET A 196 -4.36 2.10 18.91
N THR A 197 -4.19 1.10 19.78
CA THR A 197 -5.01 0.98 20.99
C THR A 197 -4.81 2.17 21.93
N ARG A 198 -3.58 2.66 22.08
CA ARG A 198 -3.31 3.89 22.86
C ARG A 198 -3.94 5.11 22.22
N LEU A 199 -3.88 5.24 20.90
CA LEU A 199 -4.55 6.32 20.17
C LEU A 199 -6.07 6.28 20.37
N VAL A 200 -6.69 5.11 20.23
CA VAL A 200 -8.14 4.92 20.48
C VAL A 200 -8.52 5.34 21.89
N ARG A 201 -7.71 4.99 22.90
CA ARG A 201 -7.93 5.44 24.29
C ARG A 201 -7.80 6.96 24.41
N ALA A 202 -6.75 7.56 23.86
CA ALA A 202 -6.54 9.01 23.90
C ALA A 202 -7.66 9.78 23.18
N MET A 203 -8.19 9.23 22.09
CA MET A 203 -9.39 9.75 21.44
C MET A 203 -10.60 9.71 22.38
N GLY A 204 -10.81 8.62 23.12
CA GLY A 204 -11.89 8.54 24.12
C GLY A 204 -11.74 9.58 25.24
N GLU A 205 -10.52 9.81 25.72
CA GLU A 205 -10.21 10.83 26.72
C GLU A 205 -10.45 12.26 26.19
N LEU A 206 -10.05 12.55 24.95
CA LEU A 206 -10.30 13.81 24.26
C LEU A 206 -11.80 14.07 24.07
N LEU A 207 -12.53 13.04 23.63
CA LEU A 207 -13.91 13.14 23.21
C LEU A 207 -14.90 13.20 24.37
N GLN A 208 -14.53 12.61 25.52
CA GLN A 208 -15.40 12.47 26.69
C GLN A 208 -16.77 11.84 26.37
N ASN A 209 -16.82 11.00 25.32
CA ASN A 209 -18.02 10.33 24.84
C ASN A 209 -17.71 8.93 24.30
N ASP A 210 -18.73 8.08 24.21
CA ASP A 210 -18.64 6.74 23.64
C ASP A 210 -18.54 6.81 22.11
N PHE A 211 -17.70 5.97 21.53
CA PHE A 211 -17.63 5.79 20.09
C PHE A 211 -17.21 4.35 19.78
N LEU A 212 -17.54 3.89 18.58
CA LEU A 212 -17.11 2.60 18.07
C LEU A 212 -15.75 2.76 17.39
N ALA A 213 -14.83 1.86 17.74
CA ALA A 213 -13.54 1.76 17.10
C ALA A 213 -13.13 0.30 16.90
N ARG A 214 -12.56 -0.01 15.74
CA ARG A 214 -11.94 -1.30 15.45
C ARG A 214 -10.54 -1.07 14.89
N VAL A 215 -9.54 -1.62 15.56
CA VAL A 215 -8.14 -1.61 15.15
C VAL A 215 -7.89 -2.76 14.18
N CYS A 216 -7.37 -2.45 13.00
CA CYS A 216 -7.04 -3.38 11.92
C CYS A 216 -5.57 -3.22 11.53
N VAL A 217 -4.85 -4.34 11.41
CA VAL A 217 -3.46 -4.39 10.93
C VAL A 217 -3.28 -5.71 10.18
N ASP A 218 -3.13 -5.65 8.87
CA ASP A 218 -2.87 -6.69 7.84
C ASP A 218 -3.91 -7.82 7.73
N THR A 219 -4.44 -8.28 8.86
CA THR A 219 -5.29 -9.47 8.94
C THR A 219 -6.77 -9.20 8.76
N ALA A 220 -7.19 -7.93 8.75
CA ALA A 220 -8.58 -7.57 8.48
C ALA A 220 -8.90 -7.71 6.99
N PRO A 221 -10.15 -8.01 6.60
CA PRO A 221 -10.54 -8.12 5.20
C PRO A 221 -10.73 -6.74 4.55
N LEU A 222 -9.71 -5.89 4.65
CA LEU A 222 -9.63 -4.54 4.11
C LEU A 222 -8.56 -4.47 3.01
N HIS A 223 -8.70 -3.51 2.11
CA HIS A 223 -7.69 -3.21 1.11
C HIS A 223 -6.87 -2.00 1.58
N GLU A 224 -5.96 -2.25 2.53
CA GLU A 224 -5.21 -1.23 3.29
C GLU A 224 -4.52 -0.20 2.40
N ARG A 225 -3.86 -0.64 1.33
CA ARG A 225 -3.17 0.26 0.40
C ARG A 225 -4.13 1.20 -0.33
N ASP A 226 -5.31 0.72 -0.70
CA ASP A 226 -6.33 1.55 -1.38
C ASP A 226 -6.93 2.56 -0.40
N LEU A 227 -7.17 2.14 0.85
CA LEU A 227 -7.64 3.01 1.92
C LEU A 227 -6.60 4.09 2.27
N ALA A 228 -5.33 3.71 2.39
CA ALA A 228 -4.24 4.64 2.67
C ALA A 228 -4.02 5.63 1.50
N HIS A 229 -4.18 5.18 0.25
CA HIS A 229 -4.21 6.09 -0.91
C HIS A 229 -5.39 7.05 -0.82
N ALA A 230 -6.60 6.54 -0.56
CA ALA A 230 -7.80 7.36 -0.40
C ALA A 230 -7.66 8.39 0.74
N ALA A 231 -6.97 8.02 1.81
CA ALA A 231 -6.63 8.88 2.94
C ALA A 231 -5.46 9.85 2.68
N GLY A 232 -4.89 9.85 1.48
CA GLY A 232 -3.83 10.79 1.08
C GLY A 232 -2.45 10.49 1.67
N LEU A 233 -2.20 9.27 2.15
CA LEU A 233 -0.88 8.89 2.70
C LEU A 233 0.19 8.74 1.61
N GLY A 234 -0.21 8.56 0.35
CA GLY A 234 0.69 8.32 -0.77
C GLY A 234 -0.09 7.85 -1.99
N TRP A 235 0.60 7.40 -3.05
CA TRP A 235 -0.02 6.81 -4.24
C TRP A 235 0.37 5.34 -4.39
N ILE A 236 -0.40 4.57 -5.15
CA ILE A 236 -0.04 3.19 -5.51
C ILE A 236 1.01 3.23 -6.63
N GLY A 237 2.24 2.85 -6.31
CA GLY A 237 3.34 2.80 -7.28
C GLY A 237 3.16 1.68 -8.31
N LYS A 238 3.95 1.73 -9.39
CA LYS A 238 3.99 0.64 -10.39
C LYS A 238 4.40 -0.71 -9.81
N ASN A 239 5.07 -0.73 -8.66
CA ASN A 239 5.40 -1.93 -7.87
C ASN A 239 4.27 -2.40 -6.96
N THR A 240 3.07 -1.79 -7.02
CA THR A 240 1.86 -2.09 -6.24
C THR A 240 1.92 -1.78 -4.74
N LEU A 241 2.96 -1.07 -4.29
CA LEU A 241 3.09 -0.58 -2.92
C LEU A 241 2.55 0.85 -2.81
N LEU A 242 2.12 1.23 -1.61
CA LEU A 242 1.88 2.64 -1.30
C LEU A 242 3.24 3.35 -1.21
N VAL A 243 3.39 4.47 -1.92
CA VAL A 243 4.59 5.30 -1.89
C VAL A 243 4.19 6.70 -1.42
N ASN A 244 4.82 7.17 -0.36
CA ASN A 244 4.71 8.53 0.11
C ASN A 244 5.75 9.43 -0.61
N PRO A 245 5.36 10.63 -1.06
CA PRO A 245 6.24 11.50 -1.86
C PRO A 245 7.48 11.98 -1.09
N ARG A 246 7.41 12.03 0.24
CA ARG A 246 8.49 12.47 1.12
C ARG A 246 9.24 11.32 1.77
N HIS A 247 8.55 10.24 2.12
CA HIS A 247 9.08 9.18 2.98
C HIS A 247 9.30 7.83 2.29
N GLY A 248 8.98 7.69 1.00
CA GLY A 248 9.19 6.44 0.27
C GLY A 248 8.10 5.41 0.58
N SER A 249 8.42 4.12 0.69
CA SER A 249 7.47 3.02 0.91
C SER A 249 7.80 2.15 2.14
N TRP A 250 8.85 2.49 2.89
CA TRP A 250 9.31 1.71 4.04
C TRP A 250 8.47 1.96 5.31
N PHE A 251 7.17 1.80 5.21
CA PHE A 251 6.25 1.88 6.35
C PHE A 251 5.23 0.74 6.31
N VAL A 252 4.81 0.33 7.49
CA VAL A 252 3.67 -0.59 7.69
C VAL A 252 2.41 0.24 7.90
N LEU A 253 1.27 -0.30 7.48
CA LEU A 253 -0.03 0.36 7.54
C LEU A 253 -0.89 -0.23 8.66
N GLY A 254 -1.83 0.57 9.14
CA GLY A 254 -2.92 0.11 9.99
C GLY A 254 -4.10 1.08 9.95
N GLU A 255 -5.30 0.56 10.20
CA GLU A 255 -6.54 1.32 10.13
C GLU A 255 -7.33 1.26 11.44
N ILE A 256 -7.84 2.40 11.87
CA ILE A 256 -8.87 2.49 12.89
C ILE A 256 -10.20 2.78 12.19
N ILE A 257 -11.08 1.79 12.14
CA ILE A 257 -12.45 1.94 11.66
C ILE A 257 -13.28 2.58 12.76
N THR A 258 -14.02 3.65 12.47
CA THR A 258 -14.76 4.37 13.51
C THR A 258 -16.14 4.89 13.03
N ASP A 259 -17.09 5.01 13.95
CA ASP A 259 -18.40 5.65 13.73
C ASP A 259 -18.35 7.18 13.88
N LEU A 260 -17.17 7.74 14.14
CA LEU A 260 -16.94 9.18 14.13
C LEU A 260 -17.02 9.73 12.69
N PRO A 261 -17.77 10.81 12.45
CA PRO A 261 -17.90 11.43 11.13
C PRO A 261 -16.71 12.38 10.85
N LEU A 262 -15.53 11.84 10.56
CA LEU A 262 -14.33 12.61 10.25
C LEU A 262 -14.28 12.97 8.76
N GLU A 263 -13.90 14.21 8.44
CA GLU A 263 -13.74 14.65 7.04
C GLU A 263 -12.61 13.87 6.34
N PRO A 264 -12.79 13.40 5.09
CA PRO A 264 -11.75 12.68 4.38
C PRO A 264 -10.63 13.60 3.90
N ASN A 265 -9.45 13.00 3.74
CA ASN A 265 -8.35 13.59 3.00
C ASN A 265 -8.58 13.45 1.48
N VAL A 266 -7.76 14.17 0.71
CA VAL A 266 -7.72 14.04 -0.75
C VAL A 266 -6.63 13.02 -1.13
N PRO A 267 -6.91 12.06 -2.03
CA PRO A 267 -5.91 11.11 -2.50
C PRO A 267 -4.73 11.80 -3.18
N GLU A 268 -3.53 11.28 -2.94
CA GLU A 268 -2.31 11.77 -3.61
C GLU A 268 -2.30 11.32 -5.09
N ARG A 269 -1.72 12.15 -5.97
CA ARG A 269 -1.60 11.80 -7.40
C ARG A 269 -0.48 10.79 -7.63
N ASP A 270 -0.49 10.13 -8.79
CA ASP A 270 0.63 9.29 -9.20
C ASP A 270 1.90 10.13 -9.45
N HIS A 271 3.05 9.66 -8.94
CA HIS A 271 4.36 10.27 -9.21
C HIS A 271 5.38 9.31 -9.84
N CYS A 272 4.98 8.15 -10.33
CA CYS A 272 5.87 7.21 -11.02
C CYS A 272 6.31 7.72 -12.40
N GLY A 273 5.45 8.45 -13.12
CA GLY A 273 5.75 8.96 -14.46
C GLY A 273 6.22 7.85 -15.42
N THR A 274 7.31 8.08 -16.14
CA THR A 274 7.90 7.11 -17.09
C THR A 274 8.82 6.09 -16.41
N CYS A 275 9.08 6.17 -15.11
CA CYS A 275 10.01 5.27 -14.41
C CYS A 275 9.55 3.80 -14.47
N THR A 276 10.49 2.88 -14.70
CA THR A 276 10.28 1.42 -14.75
C THR A 276 11.22 0.63 -13.84
N ARG A 277 12.07 1.29 -13.03
CA ARG A 277 13.14 0.64 -12.25
C ARG A 277 12.71 -0.60 -11.45
N CYS A 278 11.55 -0.55 -10.79
CA CYS A 278 11.04 -1.67 -10.01
C CYS A 278 10.61 -2.86 -10.88
N ILE A 279 10.11 -2.61 -12.08
CA ILE A 279 9.74 -3.63 -13.07
C ILE A 279 11.02 -4.25 -13.62
N ASP A 280 11.96 -3.41 -14.05
CA ASP A 280 13.22 -3.84 -14.68
C ASP A 280 14.10 -4.64 -13.70
N ALA A 281 14.07 -4.28 -12.41
CA ALA A 281 14.85 -4.95 -11.38
C ALA A 281 14.20 -6.23 -10.83
N CYS A 282 12.92 -6.49 -11.13
CA CYS A 282 12.22 -7.65 -10.58
C CYS A 282 12.76 -8.96 -11.18
N PRO A 283 13.47 -9.80 -10.42
CA PRO A 283 14.22 -10.93 -10.99
C PRO A 283 13.31 -12.01 -11.59
N THR A 284 12.07 -12.11 -11.11
CA THR A 284 11.07 -13.08 -11.58
C THR A 284 10.07 -12.49 -12.56
N GLN A 285 10.24 -11.22 -12.95
CA GLN A 285 9.31 -10.49 -13.82
C GLN A 285 7.86 -10.55 -13.32
N ALA A 286 7.69 -10.52 -12.00
CA ALA A 286 6.38 -10.53 -11.35
C ALA A 286 5.63 -9.21 -11.52
N LEU A 287 6.33 -8.13 -11.90
CA LEU A 287 5.77 -6.79 -11.99
C LEU A 287 5.51 -6.38 -13.44
N THR A 288 4.33 -5.83 -13.67
CA THR A 288 3.99 -4.95 -14.79
C THR A 288 3.43 -3.66 -14.20
N PRO A 289 3.31 -2.55 -14.96
CA PRO A 289 2.82 -1.29 -14.38
C PRO A 289 1.49 -1.48 -13.62
N TYR A 290 1.53 -1.24 -12.31
CA TYR A 290 0.38 -1.33 -11.39
C TYR A 290 -0.25 -2.72 -11.25
N LYS A 291 0.51 -3.78 -11.59
CA LYS A 291 0.04 -5.15 -11.47
C LYS A 291 1.16 -6.08 -11.04
N LEU A 292 0.87 -6.87 -10.00
CA LEU A 292 1.72 -7.93 -9.48
C LEU A 292 1.14 -9.29 -9.86
N ASP A 293 1.97 -10.16 -10.44
CA ASP A 293 1.74 -11.59 -10.50
C ASP A 293 2.29 -12.23 -9.22
N ALA A 294 1.40 -12.47 -8.24
CA ALA A 294 1.78 -13.02 -6.95
C ALA A 294 2.47 -14.39 -7.10
N LEU A 295 2.07 -15.21 -8.07
CA LEU A 295 2.63 -16.54 -8.28
C LEU A 295 4.10 -16.50 -8.73
N LYS A 296 4.58 -15.37 -9.23
CA LYS A 296 6.00 -15.16 -9.56
C LYS A 296 6.73 -14.36 -8.48
N CYS A 297 6.02 -13.69 -7.58
CA CYS A 297 6.63 -12.80 -6.59
C CYS A 297 7.45 -13.60 -5.57
N ILE A 298 8.72 -13.23 -5.38
CA ILE A 298 9.59 -13.85 -4.37
C ILE A 298 9.00 -13.75 -2.97
N SER A 299 8.38 -12.61 -2.63
CA SER A 299 7.73 -12.43 -1.34
C SER A 299 6.59 -13.43 -1.12
N TYR A 300 5.74 -13.66 -2.12
CA TYR A 300 4.70 -14.69 -2.02
C TYR A 300 5.31 -16.10 -1.91
N GLN A 301 6.32 -16.40 -2.73
CA GLN A 301 6.94 -17.72 -2.76
C GLN A 301 7.61 -18.10 -1.44
N THR A 302 8.13 -17.12 -0.70
CA THR A 302 8.83 -17.34 0.58
C THR A 302 7.90 -17.32 1.80
N LEU A 303 6.73 -16.70 1.71
CA LEU A 303 5.84 -16.48 2.86
C LEU A 303 4.53 -17.30 2.79
N GLU A 304 3.93 -17.34 1.61
CA GLU A 304 2.54 -17.76 1.42
C GLU A 304 2.43 -19.07 0.65
N ASN A 305 3.38 -19.37 -0.25
CA ASN A 305 3.42 -20.67 -0.92
C ASN A 305 3.79 -21.77 0.09
N ARG A 306 2.84 -22.67 0.37
CA ARG A 306 3.04 -23.87 1.20
C ARG A 306 3.48 -25.09 0.39
N GLY A 307 3.52 -24.98 -0.93
CA GLY A 307 3.97 -26.04 -1.84
C GLY A 307 5.41 -25.84 -2.30
N ALA A 308 5.82 -26.62 -3.30
CA ALA A 308 7.12 -26.44 -3.94
C ALA A 308 7.16 -25.11 -4.73
N ILE A 309 8.31 -24.44 -4.70
CA ILE A 309 8.57 -23.28 -5.56
C ILE A 309 8.64 -23.78 -7.02
N PRO A 310 7.95 -23.15 -7.98
CA PRO A 310 8.04 -23.52 -9.39
C PRO A 310 9.48 -23.50 -9.93
N THR A 311 9.90 -24.56 -10.61
CA THR A 311 11.26 -24.70 -11.16
C THR A 311 11.76 -23.50 -11.97
N PRO A 312 10.93 -22.84 -12.82
CA PRO A 312 11.37 -21.65 -13.57
C PRO A 312 11.81 -20.47 -12.69
N LEU A 313 11.44 -20.44 -11.40
CA LEU A 313 11.79 -19.36 -10.47
C LEU A 313 13.07 -19.64 -9.67
N HIS A 314 13.57 -20.88 -9.63
CA HIS A 314 14.66 -21.30 -8.74
C HIS A 314 15.92 -20.45 -8.91
N GLY A 315 16.41 -20.29 -10.14
CA GLY A 315 17.63 -19.50 -10.40
C GLY A 315 17.48 -18.03 -10.02
N ALA A 316 16.34 -17.41 -10.36
CA ALA A 316 16.06 -16.02 -10.03
C ALA A 316 15.93 -15.79 -8.51
N MET A 317 15.32 -16.74 -7.78
CA MET A 317 15.20 -16.69 -6.33
C MET A 317 16.55 -16.91 -5.63
N GLN A 318 17.34 -17.88 -6.10
CA GLN A 318 18.68 -18.12 -5.58
C GLN A 318 19.57 -16.89 -5.76
N GLN A 319 19.52 -16.24 -6.93
CA GLN A 319 20.28 -15.02 -7.19
C GLN A 319 19.80 -13.84 -6.33
N ALA A 320 18.49 -13.74 -6.07
CA ALA A 320 17.93 -12.70 -5.21
C ALA A 320 18.36 -12.86 -3.74
N GLY A 321 18.62 -14.09 -3.29
CA GLY A 321 19.20 -14.38 -1.98
C GLY A 321 18.27 -14.19 -0.78
N TYR A 322 16.95 -14.02 -0.99
CA TYR A 322 15.99 -13.89 0.10
C TYR A 322 15.46 -15.26 0.57
N LEU A 323 15.50 -15.47 1.88
CA LEU A 323 14.81 -16.55 2.59
C LEU A 323 13.39 -16.15 3.02
N VAL A 324 13.16 -14.88 3.35
CA VAL A 324 11.87 -14.36 3.84
C VAL A 324 11.58 -12.99 3.20
N GLY A 325 10.49 -12.89 2.44
CA GLY A 325 10.09 -11.64 1.78
C GLY A 325 10.97 -11.27 0.58
N CYS A 326 10.83 -10.05 0.07
CA CYS A 326 11.72 -9.49 -0.96
C CYS A 326 11.57 -7.95 -1.01
N ASP A 327 12.69 -7.26 -1.07
CA ASP A 327 12.75 -5.79 -0.98
C ASP A 327 13.23 -5.11 -2.28
N ILE A 328 13.60 -5.86 -3.30
CA ILE A 328 14.26 -5.36 -4.52
C ILE A 328 13.45 -4.22 -5.18
N CYS A 329 12.14 -4.38 -5.31
CA CYS A 329 11.28 -3.37 -5.95
C CYS A 329 11.14 -2.08 -5.13
N GLN A 330 11.42 -2.14 -3.83
CA GLN A 330 11.52 -0.99 -2.92
C GLN A 330 12.93 -0.39 -2.97
N ASP A 331 13.98 -1.20 -2.87
CA ASP A 331 15.37 -0.72 -2.85
C ASP A 331 15.72 0.12 -4.09
N VAL A 332 15.21 -0.25 -5.26
CA VAL A 332 15.46 0.50 -6.52
C VAL A 332 14.51 1.70 -6.72
N CYS A 333 13.47 1.84 -5.90
CA CYS A 333 12.51 2.93 -6.01
C CYS A 333 13.19 4.28 -5.69
N PRO A 334 13.16 5.28 -6.61
CA PRO A 334 13.83 6.57 -6.37
C PRO A 334 13.34 7.31 -5.11
N TYR A 335 12.08 7.11 -4.72
CA TYR A 335 11.49 7.76 -3.55
C TYR A 335 12.03 7.22 -2.22
N ASN A 336 12.61 6.01 -2.22
CA ASN A 336 13.19 5.41 -1.02
C ASN A 336 14.57 5.95 -0.65
N ARG A 337 15.15 6.85 -1.46
CA ARG A 337 16.37 7.58 -1.11
C ARG A 337 16.17 8.57 0.03
N ARG A 338 14.91 8.97 0.28
CA ARG A 338 14.52 9.97 1.30
C ARG A 338 13.72 9.34 2.43
N SER A 339 13.89 8.04 2.65
CA SER A 339 13.08 7.33 3.60
C SER A 339 13.31 7.78 5.03
N LEU A 340 12.21 7.86 5.77
CA LEU A 340 12.21 8.25 7.17
C LEU A 340 12.81 7.12 7.99
N VAL A 341 13.88 7.37 8.75
CA VAL A 341 14.43 6.37 9.67
C VAL A 341 13.40 6.06 10.76
N SER A 342 13.20 4.78 11.07
CA SER A 342 12.26 4.37 12.10
C SER A 342 12.63 4.95 13.47
N ARG A 343 11.60 5.40 14.19
CA ARG A 343 11.71 5.88 15.58
C ARG A 343 11.61 4.74 16.60
N ASP A 344 11.05 3.60 16.22
CA ASP A 344 10.86 2.45 17.11
C ASP A 344 12.02 1.47 16.95
N GLU A 345 12.83 1.33 18.00
CA GLU A 345 13.96 0.41 18.02
C GLU A 345 13.56 -1.04 17.83
N GLY A 346 12.27 -1.35 18.06
CA GLY A 346 11.68 -2.64 17.78
C GLY A 346 11.71 -3.07 16.32
N PHE A 347 12.00 -2.19 15.36
CA PHE A 347 12.19 -2.54 13.94
C PHE A 347 13.67 -2.72 13.55
N ARG A 348 14.61 -2.58 14.48
CA ARG A 348 16.02 -2.85 14.19
C ARG A 348 16.27 -4.36 14.07
N ALA A 349 17.16 -4.74 13.15
CA ALA A 349 17.69 -6.09 13.12
C ALA A 349 18.44 -6.36 14.42
N GLY A 350 18.10 -7.45 15.09
CA GLY A 350 18.73 -7.89 16.34
C GLY A 350 19.99 -8.69 16.10
#